data_AF-A0A7V5PZN1-F1
#
_entry.id   AF-A0A7V5PZN1-F1
#
_cell.length_a   1.000
_cell.length_b   1.000
_cell.length_c   1.000
_cell.angle_alpha   90.00
_cell.angle_beta   90.00
_cell.angle_gamma   90.00
#
_symmetry.space_group_name_H-M   'P 1'
#
loop_
_entity.id
_entity.type
_entity.pdbx_description
1 polymer ?
#
loop_
_entity_poly.entity_id
_entity_poly.type
_entity_poly.pdbx_seq_one_letter_code
_entity_poly.pdbx_strand_id
1 'polypeptide(L)'
;MPRRTIDHWQTFTLEDGWLVRTVIKPDGSSYQHRCSLASYRAVAHFIDEHATDGVTTNRLWDDLPNIPCTQAAIALAFLKERGCVTVRHRRCYPAANFLVEDALIEFHALDA
;
A
#
# COMPACT_ATOMS: atom_id res chain seq x y z
N MET A 1 21.30 -14.40 8.21
CA MET A 1 20.44 -15.13 7.24
C MET A 1 19.93 -14.11 6.23
N PRO A 2 20.41 -14.08 4.97
CA PRO A 2 19.81 -13.22 3.96
C PRO A 2 18.35 -13.68 3.74
N ARG A 3 17.39 -12.76 3.82
CA ARG A 3 16.01 -13.05 3.40
C ARG A 3 16.08 -13.44 1.94
N ARG A 4 15.73 -14.68 1.62
CA ARG A 4 15.56 -15.14 0.24
C ARG A 4 14.41 -14.30 -0.34
N THR A 5 14.74 -13.30 -1.14
CA THR A 5 13.74 -12.54 -1.89
C THR A 5 13.16 -13.51 -2.92
N ILE A 6 12.06 -14.16 -2.57
CA ILE A 6 11.29 -14.92 -3.53
C ILE A 6 10.70 -13.86 -4.44
N ASP A 7 11.20 -13.82 -5.67
CA ASP A 7 10.70 -12.89 -6.69
C ASP A 7 9.26 -13.28 -6.97
N HIS A 8 8.33 -12.44 -6.52
CA HIS A 8 6.91 -12.59 -6.77
C HIS A 8 6.50 -11.36 -7.56
N TRP A 9 5.87 -11.61 -8.69
CA TRP A 9 5.30 -10.54 -9.50
C TRP A 9 3.94 -10.17 -8.92
N GLN A 10 3.61 -8.89 -8.95
CA GLN A 10 2.34 -8.37 -8.46
C GLN A 10 1.76 -7.34 -9.42
N THR A 11 0.44 -7.30 -9.52
CA THR A 11 -0.32 -6.27 -10.24
C THR A 11 -1.34 -5.63 -9.35
N PHE A 12 -1.71 -4.41 -9.73
CA PHE A 12 -2.81 -3.67 -9.14
C PHE A 12 -3.81 -3.32 -10.23
N THR A 13 -5.09 -3.57 -9.96
CA THR A 13 -6.23 -3.21 -10.81
C THR A 13 -7.30 -2.55 -9.96
N LEU A 14 -8.22 -1.84 -10.62
CA LEU A 14 -9.43 -1.34 -9.99
C LEU A 14 -10.63 -2.18 -10.46
N GLU A 15 -11.36 -2.79 -9.53
CA GLU A 15 -12.55 -3.60 -9.83
C GLU A 15 -13.70 -3.13 -8.92
N ASP A 16 -14.79 -2.64 -9.51
CA ASP A 16 -15.96 -2.13 -8.78
C ASP A 16 -15.62 -1.09 -7.68
N GLY A 17 -14.60 -0.25 -7.93
CA GLY A 17 -14.10 0.74 -6.97
C GLY A 17 -13.21 0.17 -5.86
N TRP A 18 -12.80 -1.09 -5.95
CA TRP A 18 -11.84 -1.73 -5.05
C TRP A 18 -10.47 -1.85 -5.69
N LEU A 19 -9.43 -1.47 -4.95
CA LEU A 19 -8.05 -1.73 -5.33
C LEU A 19 -7.76 -3.21 -5.13
N VAL A 20 -7.54 -3.93 -6.22
CA VAL A 20 -7.26 -5.36 -6.22
C VAL A 20 -5.77 -5.57 -6.42
N ARG A 21 -5.14 -6.30 -5.49
CA ARG A 21 -3.76 -6.74 -5.61
C ARG A 21 -3.74 -8.21 -5.99
N THR A 22 -3.21 -8.52 -7.16
CA THR A 22 -2.93 -9.90 -7.57
C THR A 22 -1.45 -10.19 -7.35
N VAL A 23 -1.13 -11.30 -6.69
CA VAL A 23 0.25 -11.76 -6.52
C VAL A 23 0.40 -13.12 -7.19
N ILE A 24 1.41 -13.25 -8.04
CA ILE A 24 1.77 -14.52 -8.67
C ILE A 24 3.08 -15.02 -8.05
N LYS A 25 3.04 -16.27 -7.59
CA LYS A 25 4.17 -16.96 -7.00
C LYS A 25 5.01 -17.66 -8.08
N PRO A 26 6.26 -18.03 -7.78
CA PRO A 26 7.12 -18.75 -8.73
C PRO A 26 6.56 -20.09 -9.22
N ASP A 27 5.66 -20.70 -8.45
CA ASP A 27 4.98 -21.96 -8.81
C ASP A 27 3.80 -21.76 -9.78
N GLY A 28 3.58 -20.53 -10.24
CA GLY A 28 2.47 -20.16 -11.12
C GLY A 28 1.13 -19.96 -10.41
N SER A 29 1.03 -20.30 -9.11
CA SER A 29 -0.18 -20.02 -8.34
C SER A 29 -0.33 -18.53 -8.10
N SER A 30 -1.57 -18.04 -8.09
CA SER A 30 -1.87 -16.65 -7.79
C SER A 30 -2.92 -16.52 -6.69
N TYR A 31 -2.89 -15.41 -6.00
CA TYR A 31 -3.93 -15.03 -5.05
C TYR A 31 -4.25 -13.54 -5.16
N GLN A 32 -5.47 -13.21 -4.79
CA GLN A 32 -5.96 -11.84 -4.81
C GLN A 32 -6.41 -11.40 -3.43
N HIS A 33 -6.15 -10.13 -3.13
CA HIS A 33 -6.80 -9.43 -2.04
C HIS A 33 -7.28 -8.06 -2.51
N ARG A 34 -8.29 -7.53 -1.83
CA ARG A 34 -8.91 -6.25 -2.18
C ARG A 34 -8.80 -5.25 -1.04
N CYS A 35 -8.67 -3.98 -1.37
CA CYS A 35 -8.67 -2.86 -0.45
C CYS A 35 -9.73 -1.84 -0.89
N SER A 36 -10.56 -1.40 0.05
CA SER A 36 -11.55 -0.36 -0.25
C SER A 36 -10.85 1.00 -0.42
N LEU A 37 -11.46 1.90 -1.19
CA LEU A 37 -10.98 3.29 -1.29
C LEU A 37 -10.88 3.97 0.09
N ALA A 38 -11.84 3.71 0.98
CA ALA A 38 -11.84 4.28 2.33
C ALA A 38 -10.61 3.84 3.14
N SER A 39 -10.32 2.53 3.16
CA SER A 39 -9.13 1.99 3.84
C SER A 39 -7.84 2.50 3.21
N TYR A 40 -7.78 2.55 1.88
CA TYR A 40 -6.63 3.07 1.15
C TYR A 40 -6.34 4.52 1.52
N ARG A 41 -7.37 5.37 1.48
CA ARG A 41 -7.29 6.79 1.84
C ARG A 41 -6.88 6.98 3.30
N ALA A 42 -7.43 6.21 4.22
CA ALA A 42 -7.08 6.30 5.64
C ALA A 42 -5.60 5.96 5.90
N VAL A 43 -5.05 4.96 5.20
CA VAL A 43 -3.61 4.65 5.27
C VAL A 43 -2.76 5.80 4.71
N ALA A 44 -3.16 6.41 3.59
CA ALA A 44 -2.43 7.55 3.03
C ALA A 44 -2.41 8.74 3.99
N HIS A 45 -3.57 9.14 4.55
CA HIS A 45 -3.64 10.19 5.56
C HIS A 45 -2.79 9.88 6.78
N PHE A 46 -2.84 8.65 7.30
CA PHE A 46 -2.06 8.29 8.47
C PHE A 46 -0.55 8.43 8.24
N ILE A 47 -0.05 8.07 7.05
CA ILE A 47 1.37 8.26 6.71
C ILE A 47 1.72 9.75 6.57
N ASP A 48 0.82 10.53 5.99
CA ASP A 48 0.99 11.97 5.80
C ASP A 48 1.03 12.73 7.14
N GLU A 49 0.10 12.43 8.05
CA GLU A 49 0.05 12.99 9.42
C GLU A 49 1.31 12.67 10.24
N HIS A 50 2.01 11.59 9.88
CA HIS A 50 3.21 11.12 10.55
C HIS A 50 4.48 11.27 9.69
N ALA A 51 4.46 12.21 8.74
CA ALA A 51 5.55 12.43 7.78
C ALA A 51 6.92 12.62 8.45
N THR A 52 6.98 13.26 9.62
CA THR A 52 8.25 13.54 10.32
C THR A 52 8.91 12.28 10.87
N ASP A 53 8.14 11.40 11.52
CA ASP A 53 8.68 10.21 12.19
C ASP A 53 8.72 8.98 11.28
N GLY A 54 7.89 8.98 10.24
CA GLY A 54 7.64 7.85 9.37
C GLY A 54 6.87 6.73 10.05
N VAL A 55 6.28 5.87 9.23
CA VAL A 55 5.32 4.86 9.67
C VAL A 55 5.82 3.44 9.40
N THR A 56 5.76 2.57 10.41
CA THR A 56 6.02 1.13 10.22
C THR A 56 4.72 0.40 9.90
N THR A 57 4.82 -0.78 9.28
CA THR A 57 3.63 -1.62 9.02
C THR A 57 2.92 -2.03 10.32
N ASN A 58 3.65 -2.33 11.40
CA ASN A 58 3.05 -2.66 12.69
C ASN A 58 2.26 -1.46 13.24
N ARG A 59 2.84 -0.26 13.15
CA ARG A 59 2.16 0.97 13.58
C ARG A 59 0.84 1.20 12.84
N LEU A 60 0.78 0.92 11.53
CA LEU A 60 -0.49 0.97 10.80
C LEU A 60 -1.54 0.01 11.39
N TRP A 61 -1.13 -1.19 11.78
CA TRP A 61 -2.06 -2.17 12.35
C TRP A 61 -2.50 -1.80 13.77
N ASP A 62 -1.60 -1.26 14.57
CA ASP A 62 -1.86 -0.87 15.95
C ASP A 62 -2.71 0.42 16.02
N ASP A 63 -2.40 1.41 15.19
CA ASP A 63 -2.99 2.76 15.27
C ASP A 63 -4.20 2.95 14.33
N LEU A 64 -4.47 2.01 13.40
CA LEU A 64 -5.68 1.99 12.57
C LEU A 64 -6.52 0.71 12.83
N PRO A 65 -7.07 0.53 14.05
CA PRO A 65 -7.72 -0.72 14.46
C PRO A 65 -8.99 -1.06 13.65
N ASN A 66 -9.58 -0.08 12.97
CA ASN A 66 -10.76 -0.26 12.13
C ASN A 66 -10.43 -0.67 10.69
N ILE A 67 -9.14 -0.80 10.34
CA ILE A 67 -8.69 -1.20 9.01
C ILE A 67 -8.14 -2.62 9.09
N PRO A 68 -8.68 -3.59 8.32
CA PRO A 68 -8.11 -4.93 8.27
C PRO A 68 -6.64 -4.91 7.85
N CYS A 69 -5.77 -5.65 8.54
CA CYS A 69 -4.33 -5.65 8.28
C CYS A 69 -3.98 -5.95 6.82
N THR A 70 -4.75 -6.82 6.16
CA THR A 70 -4.60 -7.14 4.73
C THR A 70 -4.87 -5.93 3.84
N GLN A 71 -5.89 -5.11 4.14
CA GLN A 71 -6.18 -3.89 3.38
C GLN A 71 -5.08 -2.84 3.60
N ALA A 72 -4.61 -2.67 4.84
CA ALA A 72 -3.48 -1.79 5.12
C ALA A 72 -2.21 -2.22 4.39
N ALA A 73 -1.95 -3.52 4.30
CA ALA A 73 -0.82 -4.08 3.55
C ALA A 73 -0.94 -3.84 2.04
N ILE A 74 -2.14 -3.99 1.45
CA ILE A 74 -2.38 -3.70 0.02
C ILE A 74 -2.17 -2.22 -0.26
N ALA A 75 -2.77 -1.34 0.55
CA ALA A 75 -2.63 0.09 0.40
C ALA A 75 -1.15 0.50 0.42
N LEU A 76 -0.40 0.01 1.40
CA LEU A 76 1.02 0.30 1.51
C LEU A 76 1.85 -0.30 0.35
N ALA A 77 1.47 -1.48 -0.15
CA ALA A 77 2.14 -2.09 -1.31
C ALA A 77 1.94 -1.25 -2.58
N PHE A 78 0.72 -0.74 -2.80
CA PHE A 78 0.40 0.10 -3.94
C PHE A 78 1.11 1.46 -3.86
N LEU A 79 1.05 2.13 -2.70
CA LEU A 79 1.77 3.40 -2.47
C LEU A 79 3.28 3.27 -2.73
N LYS A 80 3.88 2.11 -2.43
CA LYS A 80 5.30 1.84 -2.71
C LYS A 80 5.55 1.61 -4.19
N GLU A 81 4.68 0.84 -4.85
CA GLU A 81 4.79 0.54 -6.28
C GLU A 81 4.68 1.81 -7.12
N ARG A 82 3.79 2.73 -6.74
CA ARG A 82 3.60 4.04 -7.39
C ARG A 82 4.59 5.12 -6.97
N GLY A 83 5.49 4.83 -6.04
CA GLY A 83 6.49 5.79 -5.59
C GLY A 83 5.93 6.92 -4.72
N CYS A 84 4.67 6.85 -4.29
CA CYS A 84 4.06 7.82 -3.36
C CYS A 84 4.76 7.82 -1.99
N VAL A 85 5.35 6.69 -1.59
CA VAL A 85 6.12 6.58 -0.34
C VAL A 85 7.53 6.06 -0.56
N THR A 86 8.47 6.59 0.21
CA THR A 86 9.84 6.09 0.29
C THR A 86 10.06 5.31 1.57
N VAL A 87 10.90 4.27 1.52
CA VAL A 87 11.20 3.44 2.70
C VAL A 87 12.61 3.74 3.20
N ARG A 88 12.73 4.18 4.46
CA ARG A 88 14.01 4.38 5.15
C ARG A 88 13.99 3.64 6.48
N HIS A 89 14.99 2.80 6.75
CA HIS A 89 15.08 2.01 7.99
C HIS A 89 13.76 1.32 8.40
N ARG A 90 13.04 0.73 7.42
CA ARG A 90 11.74 0.03 7.59
C ARG A 90 10.54 0.92 7.92
N ARG A 91 10.70 2.24 7.84
CA ARG A 91 9.62 3.22 7.96
C ARG A 91 9.29 3.79 6.59
N CYS A 92 8.01 4.06 6.37
CA CYS A 92 7.48 4.65 5.16
C CYS A 92 7.27 6.14 5.41
N TYR A 93 7.77 6.95 4.48
CA TYR A 93 7.68 8.41 4.49
C TYR A 93 6.99 8.85 3.20
N PRO A 94 6.18 9.92 3.21
CA PRO A 94 5.74 10.58 1.99
C PRO A 94 6.92 10.88 1.05
N ALA A 95 6.74 10.64 -0.24
CA ALA A 95 7.72 11.03 -1.26
C ALA A 95 7.62 12.53 -1.60
N ALA A 96 6.44 13.13 -1.41
CA ALA A 96 6.14 14.55 -1.60
C ALA A 96 5.26 15.07 -0.43
N ASN A 97 5.04 16.39 -0.39
CA ASN A 97 4.25 17.06 0.66
C ASN A 97 2.72 16.94 0.47
N PHE A 98 2.28 16.17 -0.53
CA PHE A 98 0.88 16.01 -0.94
C PHE A 98 0.57 14.52 -1.18
N LEU A 99 0.94 13.68 -0.21
CA LEU A 99 0.83 12.23 -0.32
C LEU A 99 -0.60 11.77 -0.60
N VAL A 100 -1.58 12.41 0.05
CA VAL A 100 -2.98 12.01 -0.08
C VAL A 100 -3.48 12.25 -1.50
N GLU A 101 -3.15 13.41 -2.06
CA GLU A 101 -3.49 13.79 -3.42
C GLU A 101 -2.85 12.84 -4.43
N ASP A 102 -1.53 12.61 -4.32
CA ASP A 102 -0.81 11.66 -5.18
C ASP A 102 -1.41 10.26 -5.08
N ALA A 103 -1.71 9.80 -3.86
CA ALA A 103 -2.30 8.50 -3.63
C ALA A 103 -3.65 8.35 -4.34
N LEU A 104 -4.52 9.36 -4.29
CA LEU A 104 -5.82 9.34 -4.95
C LEU A 104 -5.71 9.45 -6.47
N ILE A 105 -4.78 10.26 -6.99
CA ILE A 105 -4.49 10.34 -8.42
C ILE A 105 -4.09 8.96 -8.94
N GLU A 106 -3.15 8.29 -8.28
CA GLU A 106 -2.68 6.97 -8.69
C GLU A 106 -3.76 5.88 -8.58
N PHE A 107 -4.63 5.96 -7.56
CA PHE A 107 -5.76 5.06 -7.43
C PHE A 107 -6.73 5.22 -8.61
N HIS A 108 -7.08 6.46 -8.96
CA HIS A 108 -8.00 6.75 -10.06
C HIS A 108 -7.36 6.55 -11.44
N ALA A 109 -6.04 6.58 -11.55
CA ALA A 109 -5.33 6.24 -12.77
C ALA A 109 -5.49 4.76 -13.17
N LEU A 110 -5.91 3.88 -12.25
CA LEU A 110 -6.26 2.49 -12.55
C LEU A 110 -7.65 2.31 -13.19
N ASP A 111 -8.49 3.35 -13.19
CA ASP A 111 -9.83 3.34 -13.80
C ASP A 111 -9.81 3.73 -15.30
N ALA A 112 -8.61 4.02 -15.83
CA ALA A 112 -8.39 4.53 -17.18
C ALA A 112 -8.11 3.44 -18.23
#